data_AF-A0A949BLT5-F1
#
_entry.id   AF-A0A949BLT5-F1
#
_cell.length_a   1.000
_cell.length_b   1.000
_cell.length_c   1.000
_cell.angle_alpha   90.00
_cell.angle_beta   90.00
_cell.angle_gamma   90.00
#
_symmetry.space_group_name_H-M   'P 1'
#
loop_
_entity.id
_entity.type
_entity.pdbx_description
1 polymer ?
#
loop_
_entity_poly.entity_id
_entity_poly.type
_entity_poly.pdbx_seq_one_letter_code
_entity_poly.pdbx_strand_id
1 'polypeptide(L)'
;MNDDEQKELLRWIRENLKKTKTFNTWDSSYGLKHLFEMSANSFYVTNGTFKGAMLEAGFKVKDPYRINWHFNISKKSVRALYEQLNKKR
;
A
#
# COMPACT_ATOMS: atom_id res chain seq x y z
N MET A 1 1.53 -14.09 -9.47
CA MET A 1 0.43 -13.10 -9.54
C MET A 1 -0.09 -13.15 -10.96
N ASN A 2 -1.37 -13.39 -11.15
CA ASN A 2 -2.01 -13.33 -12.47
C ASN A 2 -2.47 -11.89 -12.79
N ASP A 3 -2.95 -11.67 -14.01
CA ASP A 3 -3.38 -10.35 -14.49
C ASP A 3 -4.54 -9.76 -13.68
N ASP A 4 -5.44 -10.59 -13.17
CA ASP A 4 -6.61 -10.14 -12.41
C ASP A 4 -6.21 -9.73 -10.99
N GLU A 5 -5.33 -10.49 -10.34
CA GLU A 5 -4.70 -10.11 -9.08
C GLU A 5 -3.91 -8.80 -9.25
N GLN A 6 -3.17 -8.62 -10.34
CA GLN A 6 -2.46 -7.37 -10.58
C GLN A 6 -3.42 -6.17 -10.66
N LYS A 7 -4.52 -6.31 -11.42
CA LYS A 7 -5.55 -5.27 -11.55
C LYS A 7 -6.20 -4.99 -10.20
N GLU A 8 -6.50 -6.02 -9.42
CA GLU A 8 -7.10 -5.90 -8.10
C GLU A 8 -6.19 -5.13 -7.14
N LEU A 9 -4.90 -5.50 -7.05
CA LEU A 9 -3.93 -4.83 -6.20
C LEU A 9 -3.79 -3.35 -6.59
N LEU A 10 -3.67 -3.05 -7.88
CA LEU A 10 -3.58 -1.68 -8.37
C LEU A 10 -4.86 -0.88 -8.10
N ARG A 11 -6.02 -1.51 -8.25
CA ARG A 11 -7.31 -0.89 -7.93
C ARG A 11 -7.38 -0.53 -6.45
N TRP A 12 -7.08 -1.50 -5.57
CA TRP A 12 -7.03 -1.28 -4.12
C TRP A 12 -6.09 -0.14 -3.75
N ILE A 13 -4.87 -0.11 -4.30
CA ILE A 13 -3.90 0.97 -4.05
C ILE A 13 -4.48 2.33 -4.44
N ARG A 14 -5.07 2.46 -5.64
CA ARG A 14 -5.58 3.74 -6.16
C ARG A 14 -6.82 4.24 -5.41
N GLU A 15 -7.68 3.33 -4.99
CA GLU A 15 -8.90 3.66 -4.25
C GLU A 15 -8.58 4.11 -2.83
N ASN A 16 -7.70 3.36 -2.15
CA ASN A 16 -7.47 3.50 -0.71
C ASN A 16 -6.31 4.43 -0.33
N LEU A 17 -5.23 4.47 -1.12
CA LEU A 17 -4.05 5.26 -0.81
C LEU A 17 -4.06 6.57 -1.60
N LYS A 18 -3.87 7.70 -0.91
CA LYS A 18 -3.81 9.03 -1.55
C LYS A 18 -2.38 9.55 -1.59
N LYS A 19 -1.95 10.00 -2.77
CA LYS A 19 -0.62 10.62 -2.97
C LYS A 19 -0.53 11.98 -2.30
N THR A 20 0.66 12.32 -1.83
CA THR A 20 1.00 13.65 -1.30
C THR A 20 2.38 14.09 -1.80
N LYS A 21 2.78 15.32 -1.48
CA LYS A 21 4.14 15.83 -1.79
C LYS A 21 5.20 15.31 -0.83
N THR A 22 4.82 14.89 0.38
CA THR A 22 5.73 14.46 1.46
C THR A 22 5.73 12.94 1.61
N PHE A 23 6.83 12.39 2.12
CA PHE A 23 6.95 10.95 2.36
C PHE A 23 6.36 10.58 3.73
N ASN A 24 5.52 9.54 3.76
CA ASN A 24 5.09 8.92 5.00
C ASN A 24 6.20 8.00 5.52
N THR A 25 6.81 8.37 6.64
CA THR A 25 7.87 7.61 7.31
C THR A 25 7.37 6.73 8.46
N TRP A 26 6.06 6.69 8.69
CA TRP A 26 5.43 5.92 9.76
C TRP A 26 5.02 4.54 9.26
N ASP A 27 4.46 4.51 8.05
CA ASP A 27 3.98 3.28 7.42
C ASP A 27 4.92 2.88 6.28
N SER A 28 5.64 1.79 6.49
CA SER A 28 6.52 1.23 5.48
C SER A 28 5.77 0.32 4.50
N SER A 29 6.41 -0.02 3.38
CA SER A 29 5.88 -0.96 2.39
C SER A 29 5.42 -2.27 3.01
N TYR A 30 6.11 -2.75 4.05
CA TYR A 30 5.73 -3.96 4.77
C TYR A 30 4.40 -3.79 5.54
N GLY A 31 4.22 -2.67 6.25
CA GLY A 31 2.98 -2.39 6.96
C GLY A 31 1.80 -2.19 6.01
N LEU A 32 2.02 -1.46 4.91
CA LEU A 32 1.00 -1.22 3.88
C LEU A 32 0.60 -2.51 3.16
N LYS A 33 1.56 -3.41 2.91
CA LYS A 33 1.31 -4.74 2.36
C LYS A 33 0.37 -5.55 3.26
N HIS A 34 0.57 -5.50 4.58
CA HIS A 34 -0.33 -6.15 5.55
C HIS A 34 -1.72 -5.52 5.58
N LEU A 35 -1.83 -4.19 5.41
CA LEU A 35 -3.15 -3.55 5.29
C LEU A 35 -3.95 -4.07 4.08
N PHE A 36 -3.27 -4.31 2.96
CA PHE A 36 -3.90 -4.96 1.80
C PHE A 36 -4.32 -6.39 2.15
N GLU A 37 -3.43 -7.21 2.71
CA GLU A 37 -3.72 -8.60 3.08
C GLU A 37 -4.86 -8.74 4.10
N MET A 38 -5.09 -7.74 4.95
CA MET A 38 -6.20 -7.68 5.90
C MET A 38 -7.51 -7.11 5.32
N SER A 39 -7.49 -6.58 4.09
CA SER A 39 -8.65 -5.97 3.46
C SER A 39 -9.61 -7.00 2.83
N ALA A 40 -10.79 -6.56 2.40
CA ALA A 40 -11.73 -7.44 1.70
C ALA A 40 -11.21 -7.77 0.29
N ASN A 41 -11.43 -9.01 -0.17
CA ASN A 41 -10.94 -9.52 -1.47
C ASN A 41 -9.41 -9.44 -1.62
N SER A 42 -8.69 -9.58 -0.51
CA SER A 42 -7.23 -9.62 -0.50
C SER A 42 -6.68 -10.98 -0.93
N PHE A 43 -5.39 -11.00 -1.23
CA PHE A 43 -4.60 -12.19 -1.47
C PHE A 43 -3.16 -11.94 -1.02
N TYR A 44 -2.39 -13.01 -0.88
CA TYR A 44 -1.00 -12.89 -0.46
C TYR A 44 -0.16 -12.20 -1.53
N VAL A 45 0.64 -11.22 -1.12
CA VAL A 45 1.63 -10.58 -1.98
C VAL A 45 2.96 -10.49 -1.27
N THR A 46 4.07 -10.56 -2.00
CA THR A 46 5.38 -10.29 -1.39
C THR A 46 5.58 -8.78 -1.19
N ASN A 47 6.48 -8.39 -0.28
CA ASN A 47 6.84 -6.98 -0.12
C ASN A 47 7.40 -6.38 -1.43
N GLY A 48 8.13 -7.18 -2.22
CA GLY A 48 8.62 -6.78 -3.54
C GLY A 48 7.49 -6.51 -4.54
N THR A 49 6.52 -7.42 -4.62
CA THR A 49 5.32 -7.27 -5.48
C THR A 49 4.55 -5.99 -5.12
N PHE A 50 4.31 -5.76 -3.83
CA PHE A 50 3.60 -4.57 -3.38
C PHE A 50 4.37 -3.28 -3.72
N LYS A 51 5.70 -3.26 -3.53
CA LYS A 51 6.53 -2.13 -3.95
C LYS A 51 6.41 -1.83 -5.44
N GLY A 52 6.46 -2.85 -6.29
CA GLY A 52 6.28 -2.71 -7.73
C GLY A 52 4.93 -2.10 -8.09
N ALA A 53 3.85 -2.60 -7.48
CA ALA A 53 2.50 -2.07 -7.70
C ALA A 53 2.35 -0.61 -7.23
N MET A 54 3.03 -0.22 -6.15
CA MET A 54 3.05 1.18 -5.69
C MET A 54 3.74 2.12 -6.69
N LEU A 55 4.85 1.68 -7.31
CA LEU A 55 5.51 2.44 -8.37
C LEU A 55 4.63 2.55 -9.62
N GLU A 56 4.00 1.44 -10.03
CA GLU A 56 3.05 1.39 -11.16
C GLU A 56 1.81 2.27 -10.93
N ALA A 57 1.34 2.36 -9.67
CA ALA A 57 0.30 3.30 -9.28
C ALA A 57 0.79 4.76 -9.25
N GLY A 58 2.08 5.00 -9.49
CA GLY A 58 2.74 6.30 -9.62
C GLY A 58 3.09 6.96 -8.29
N PHE A 59 3.29 6.18 -7.22
CA PHE A 59 3.86 6.68 -5.98
C PHE A 59 5.38 6.78 -6.09
N LYS A 60 5.95 7.75 -5.39
CA LYS A 60 7.39 7.97 -5.28
C LYS A 60 7.91 7.32 -4.01
N VAL A 61 9.13 6.81 -4.07
CA VAL A 61 9.85 6.21 -2.93
C VAL A 61 10.87 7.18 -2.37
N LYS A 62 11.00 7.23 -1.04
CA LYS A 62 11.99 8.07 -0.35
C LYS A 62 13.41 7.54 -0.53
N ASP A 63 13.58 6.23 -0.40
CA ASP A 63 14.86 5.53 -0.45
C ASP A 63 14.64 4.10 -0.99
N PRO A 64 14.95 3.85 -2.28
CA PRO A 64 14.74 2.55 -2.91
C PRO A 64 15.74 1.47 -2.46
N TYR A 65 16.84 1.82 -1.78
CA TYR A 65 17.85 0.87 -1.35
C TYR A 65 17.48 0.11 -0.07
N ARG A 66 16.40 0.51 0.60
CA ARG A 66 15.92 -0.13 1.83
C ARG A 66 15.08 -1.38 1.56
N ILE A 67 15.10 -2.32 2.52
CA ILE A 67 14.20 -3.48 2.50
C ILE A 67 12.74 -3.03 2.67
N ASN A 68 12.47 -2.04 3.51
CA ASN A 68 11.12 -1.50 3.74
C ASN A 68 11.07 -0.06 3.21
N TRP A 69 10.25 0.17 2.19
CA TRP A 69 10.17 1.46 1.49
C TRP A 69 9.17 2.39 2.14
N HIS A 70 9.42 3.68 2.03
CA HIS A 70 8.50 4.72 2.45
C HIS A 70 8.06 5.51 1.23
N PHE A 71 6.76 5.69 1.06
CA PHE A 71 6.17 6.30 -0.13
C PHE A 71 5.57 7.68 0.19
N ASN A 72 5.33 8.47 -0.86
CA ASN A 72 4.64 9.75 -0.77
C ASN A 72 3.12 9.60 -0.59
N ILE A 73 2.71 8.96 0.51
CA ILE A 73 1.32 8.66 0.83
C ILE A 73 0.82 9.61 1.92
N SER A 74 -0.46 9.95 1.88
CA SER A 74 -1.16 10.64 2.94
C SER A 74 -1.29 9.77 4.19
N LYS A 75 -0.77 10.25 5.33
CA LYS A 75 -1.01 9.60 6.63
C LYS A 75 -2.50 9.45 6.93
N LYS A 76 -3.32 10.42 6.49
CA LYS A 76 -4.78 10.38 6.70
C LYS A 76 -5.42 9.21 5.96
N SER A 77 -5.00 8.90 4.73
CA SER A 77 -5.57 7.77 4.00
C SER A 77 -5.16 6.43 4.62
N VAL A 78 -3.92 6.32 5.11
CA VAL A 78 -3.47 5.10 5.80
C VAL A 78 -4.20 4.92 7.14
N ARG A 79 -4.38 6.00 7.91
CA ARG A 79 -5.15 5.96 9.16
C ARG A 79 -6.60 5.52 8.95
N ALA A 80 -7.25 5.99 7.89
CA ALA A 80 -8.61 5.58 7.56
C ALA A 80 -8.72 4.06 7.32
N LEU A 81 -7.70 3.44 6.72
CA LEU A 81 -7.64 1.98 6.56
C LEU A 81 -7.55 1.26 7.90
N TYR A 82 -6.65 1.70 8.79
CA TYR A 82 -6.56 1.13 10.15
C TYR A 82 -7.89 1.21 10.89
N GLU A 83 -8.58 2.35 10.81
CA GLU A 83 -9.89 2.55 11.44
C GLU A 83 -10.97 1.63 10.83
N GLN A 84 -10.95 1.40 9.52
CA GLN A 84 -11.85 0.46 8.85
C GLN A 84 -11.62 -0.99 9.31
N LEU A 85 -10.36 -1.40 9.47
CA LEU A 85 -10.02 -2.75 9.92
C LEU A 85 -10.38 -2.98 11.39
N ASN A 86 -10.19 -1.98 12.26
CA ASN A 86 -10.52 -2.09 13.68
C ASN A 86 -12.03 -2.15 13.94
N LYS A 87 -12.87 -1.59 13.05
CA LYS A 87 -14.34 -1.67 13.14
C LYS A 87 -14.92 -3.02 12.71
N LYS A 88 -14.12 -3.88 12.07
CA LYS A 88 -14.52 -5.22 11.63
C LYS A 88 -14.25 -6.33 12.66
N ARG A 89 -13.67 -5.97 13.82
CA ARG A 89 -13.42 -6.87 14.95
C ARG A 89 -14.49 -6.67 16.00
#